data_AF-A0A840DK36-F1
#
_entry.id   AF-A0A840DK36-F1
#
_cell.length_a   1.000
_cell.length_b   1.000
_cell.length_c   1.000
_cell.angle_alpha   90.00
_cell.angle_beta   90.00
_cell.angle_gamma   90.00
#
_symmetry.space_group_name_H-M   'P 1'
#
loop_
_entity.id
_entity.type
_entity.pdbx_description
1 polymer ?
#
loop_
_entity_poly.entity_id
_entity_poly.type
_entity_poly.pdbx_seq_one_letter_code
_entity_poly.pdbx_strand_id
1 'polypeptide(L)'
;MSTNTQTPETPAEEKSSTPGTTPAAEETTTNETPHEGEKALGDAGKKALDAMKAERNEYKRLAAEAKTELERLKAEAEGRKAEYEAEQQARRVKEAALAAANERIALAELRAAAKGKLSDPADAATFIDVTQIEVAEDGAVDTTMVDALIDDLISRKPYLAAQSGQVKGSADGGARNGSTPRQLTHDEVRQLAAEGKHQEILDAKQRGLLNNLLT
;
A
#
# COMPACT_ATOMS: atom_id res chain seq x y z
N MET A 1 30.31 79.91 -35.22
CA MET A 1 29.99 79.90 -33.78
C MET A 1 30.36 78.50 -33.29
N SER A 2 31.67 78.23 -33.09
CA SER A 2 32.34 78.20 -31.77
C SER A 2 31.75 77.10 -30.88
N THR A 3 32.27 75.86 -30.91
CA THR A 3 33.37 75.28 -30.10
C THR A 3 33.27 75.47 -28.58
N ASN A 4 33.70 74.39 -27.89
CA ASN A 4 34.22 74.34 -26.51
C ASN A 4 33.14 74.22 -25.41
N THR A 5 33.25 73.43 -24.33
CA THR A 5 34.37 72.71 -23.66
C THR A 5 33.68 71.79 -22.62
N GLN A 6 33.97 70.49 -22.54
CA GLN A 6 34.87 69.87 -21.56
C GLN A 6 34.57 70.15 -20.05
N THR A 7 34.20 69.06 -19.36
CA THR A 7 34.50 68.57 -17.97
C THR A 7 35.85 69.12 -17.42
N PRO A 8 36.24 69.04 -16.11
CA PRO A 8 35.79 68.10 -15.06
C PRO A 8 35.75 68.67 -13.62
N GLU A 9 35.38 67.85 -12.62
CA GLU A 9 36.17 67.64 -11.39
C GLU A 9 35.81 66.28 -10.76
N THR A 10 36.83 65.45 -10.60
CA THR A 10 36.98 64.32 -9.67
C THR A 10 38.10 64.74 -8.71
N PRO A 11 38.14 64.36 -7.43
CA PRO A 11 39.01 63.22 -7.04
C PRO A 11 38.45 62.41 -5.84
N ALA A 12 38.46 61.06 -5.90
CA ALA A 12 39.48 60.17 -5.30
C ALA A 12 38.97 59.56 -3.96
N GLU A 13 38.85 58.22 -3.84
CA GLU A 13 39.90 57.27 -3.35
C GLU A 13 39.76 57.11 -1.81
N GLU A 14 39.82 55.96 -1.13
CA GLU A 14 40.36 54.64 -1.40
C GLU A 14 39.82 53.59 -0.40
N LYS A 15 39.95 52.33 -0.82
CA LYS A 15 39.96 51.02 -0.13
C LYS A 15 40.14 50.98 1.40
N SER A 16 39.51 49.98 2.05
CA SER A 16 40.23 48.95 2.85
C SER A 16 39.29 47.84 3.35
N SER A 17 39.87 46.65 3.49
CA SER A 17 39.32 45.31 3.66
C SER A 17 39.37 44.77 5.11
N THR A 18 38.30 44.06 5.53
CA THR A 18 38.23 42.86 6.44
C THR A 18 38.83 42.92 7.87
N PRO A 19 38.58 41.97 8.82
CA PRO A 19 37.67 40.79 8.90
C PRO A 19 36.85 40.65 10.22
N GLY A 20 35.84 39.76 10.21
CA GLY A 20 35.45 38.85 11.31
C GLY A 20 34.79 39.39 12.60
N THR A 21 33.55 38.95 12.88
CA THR A 21 33.10 38.40 14.18
C THR A 21 31.70 37.79 14.05
N THR A 22 31.60 36.51 14.42
CA THR A 22 30.42 35.65 14.53
C THR A 22 29.47 36.10 15.67
N PRO A 23 28.16 35.90 15.50
CA PRO A 23 27.39 35.11 16.48
C PRO A 23 26.54 34.05 15.73
N ALA A 24 26.80 32.75 15.90
CA ALA A 24 26.30 31.89 16.98
C ALA A 24 24.76 31.70 16.93
N ALA A 25 24.39 30.54 16.36
CA ALA A 25 23.24 29.69 16.66
C ALA A 25 21.83 30.31 16.69
N GLU A 26 21.00 29.91 15.73
CA GLU A 26 19.85 29.05 16.05
C GLU A 26 19.44 28.24 14.82
N GLU A 27 19.71 26.94 14.89
CA GLU A 27 19.16 25.93 14.00
C GLU A 27 17.66 25.84 14.26
N THR A 28 16.83 26.53 13.48
CA THR A 28 15.45 26.09 13.29
C THR A 28 15.47 24.86 12.41
N THR A 29 15.66 23.73 13.06
CA THR A 29 15.18 22.43 12.61
C THR A 29 13.69 22.57 12.30
N THR A 30 13.34 22.81 11.03
CA THR A 30 12.02 22.46 10.52
C THR A 30 11.95 20.95 10.52
N ASN A 31 11.61 20.43 11.70
CA ASN A 31 11.15 19.08 11.92
C ASN A 31 9.88 18.95 11.07
N GLU A 32 10.03 18.43 9.84
CA GLU A 32 8.94 17.98 8.99
C GLU A 32 8.24 16.84 9.72
N THR A 33 7.38 17.25 10.64
CA THR A 33 6.37 16.40 11.26
C THR A 33 5.44 16.04 10.12
N PRO A 34 5.20 14.75 9.83
CA PRO A 34 4.25 14.36 8.79
C PRO A 34 2.92 15.08 9.05
N HIS A 35 2.40 15.82 8.07
CA HIS A 35 1.13 16.52 8.21
C HIS A 35 0.00 15.50 8.45
N GLU A 36 -0.37 15.31 9.72
CA GLU A 36 -1.55 14.55 10.19
C GLU A 36 -2.88 15.28 9.90
N GLY A 37 -3.02 15.88 8.73
CA GLY A 37 -4.16 16.74 8.38
C GLY A 37 -5.51 16.01 8.43
N GLU A 38 -5.54 14.71 8.16
CA GLU A 38 -6.78 13.93 8.21
C GLU A 38 -7.09 13.33 9.59
N LYS A 39 -6.09 13.10 10.44
CA LYS A 39 -6.30 12.57 11.80
C LYS A 39 -6.64 13.66 12.82
N ALA A 40 -6.24 14.92 12.58
CA ALA A 40 -6.44 16.03 13.50
C ALA A 40 -7.83 16.69 13.44
N LEU A 41 -8.66 16.38 12.43
CA LEU A 41 -9.88 17.14 12.12
C LEU A 41 -11.17 16.65 12.84
N GLY A 42 -11.11 15.50 13.53
CA GLY A 42 -12.27 14.87 14.16
C GLY A 42 -13.42 14.54 13.18
N ASP A 43 -14.53 14.03 13.71
CA ASP A 43 -15.68 13.62 12.89
C ASP A 43 -16.30 14.76 12.07
N ALA A 44 -16.24 15.99 12.59
CA ALA A 44 -16.78 17.17 11.93
C ALA A 44 -15.92 17.59 10.72
N GLY A 45 -14.60 17.56 10.85
CA GLY A 45 -13.69 17.90 9.77
C GLY A 45 -13.70 16.87 8.64
N LYS A 46 -13.79 15.57 8.96
CA LYS A 46 -13.95 14.52 7.95
C LYS A 46 -15.23 14.70 7.14
N LYS A 47 -16.37 14.98 7.80
CA LYS A 47 -17.64 15.28 7.12
C LYS A 47 -17.55 16.52 6.23
N ALA A 48 -16.85 17.57 6.65
CA ALA A 48 -16.66 18.77 5.84
C ALA A 48 -15.83 18.48 4.58
N LEU A 49 -14.75 17.69 4.70
CA LEU A 49 -13.95 17.28 3.56
C LEU A 49 -14.72 16.39 2.58
N ASP A 50 -15.51 15.45 3.09
CA ASP A 50 -16.36 14.59 2.26
C ASP A 50 -17.41 15.41 1.51
N ALA A 51 -18.04 16.40 2.17
CA ALA A 51 -18.97 17.34 1.54
C ALA A 51 -18.29 18.15 0.42
N MET A 52 -17.10 18.70 0.67
CA MET A 52 -16.34 19.45 -0.35
C MET A 52 -15.94 18.56 -1.54
N LYS A 53 -15.52 17.31 -1.29
CA LYS A 53 -15.23 16.34 -2.35
C LYS A 53 -16.47 16.05 -3.20
N ALA A 54 -17.62 15.86 -2.55
CA ALA A 54 -18.89 15.63 -3.23
C ALA A 54 -19.31 16.83 -4.09
N GLU A 55 -19.28 18.04 -3.55
CA GLU A 55 -19.59 19.27 -4.30
C GLU A 55 -18.66 19.45 -5.50
N ARG A 56 -17.35 19.27 -5.30
CA ARG A 56 -16.36 19.33 -6.39
C ARG A 56 -16.69 18.33 -7.50
N ASN A 57 -17.04 17.10 -7.14
CA ASN A 57 -17.38 16.06 -8.10
C ASN A 57 -18.65 16.41 -8.87
N GLU A 58 -19.65 16.98 -8.20
CA GLU A 58 -20.88 17.45 -8.83
C GLU A 58 -20.63 18.62 -9.80
N TYR A 59 -19.84 19.61 -9.41
CA TYR A 59 -19.45 20.69 -10.33
C TYR A 59 -18.67 20.18 -11.53
N LYS A 60 -17.78 19.20 -11.35
CA LYS A 60 -17.09 18.55 -12.48
C LYS A 60 -18.06 17.87 -13.43
N ARG A 61 -19.07 17.17 -12.90
CA ARG A 61 -20.14 16.53 -13.69
C ARG A 61 -20.92 17.56 -14.50
N LEU A 62 -21.43 18.60 -13.85
CA LEU A 62 -22.18 19.68 -14.51
C LEU A 62 -21.35 20.39 -15.59
N ALA A 63 -20.07 20.65 -15.32
CA ALA A 63 -19.18 21.26 -16.31
C ALA A 63 -18.93 20.35 -17.52
N ALA A 64 -18.81 19.04 -17.32
CA ALA A 64 -18.66 18.08 -18.41
C ALA A 64 -19.94 17.98 -19.26
N GLU A 65 -21.11 18.00 -18.63
CA GLU A 65 -22.41 18.00 -19.31
C GLU A 65 -22.61 19.27 -20.15
N ALA A 66 -22.34 20.45 -19.57
CA ALA A 66 -22.42 21.71 -20.28
C ALA A 66 -21.48 21.78 -21.50
N LYS A 67 -20.25 21.27 -21.36
CA LYS A 67 -19.30 21.17 -22.49
C LYS A 67 -19.82 20.26 -23.59
N THR A 68 -20.34 19.09 -23.22
CA THR A 68 -20.89 18.11 -24.18
C THR A 68 -22.05 18.72 -24.96
N GLU A 69 -22.95 19.44 -24.29
CA GLU A 69 -24.08 20.09 -24.94
C GLU A 69 -23.64 21.25 -25.85
N LEU A 70 -22.64 22.03 -25.44
CA LEU A 70 -22.06 23.07 -26.30
C LEU A 70 -21.43 22.50 -27.56
N GLU A 71 -20.69 21.39 -27.46
CA GLU A 71 -20.10 20.72 -28.63
C GLU A 71 -21.19 20.16 -29.56
N ARG A 72 -22.25 19.56 -29.00
CA ARG A 72 -23.40 19.08 -29.77
C ARG A 72 -24.07 20.21 -30.54
N LEU A 73 -24.35 21.34 -29.89
CA LEU A 73 -24.98 22.51 -30.51
C LEU A 73 -24.09 23.14 -31.59
N LYS A 74 -22.78 23.18 -31.38
CA LYS A 74 -21.82 23.65 -32.40
C LYS A 74 -21.80 22.73 -33.62
N ALA A 75 -21.72 21.41 -33.42
CA ALA A 75 -21.78 20.44 -34.51
C ALA A 75 -23.10 20.52 -35.29
N GLU A 76 -24.22 20.79 -34.59
CA GLU A 76 -25.52 21.03 -35.19
C GLU A 76 -25.54 22.31 -36.04
N ALA A 77 -25.02 23.43 -35.52
CA ALA A 77 -24.94 24.70 -36.24
C ALA A 77 -24.01 24.64 -37.47
N GLU A 78 -22.96 23.83 -37.41
CA GLU A 78 -21.98 23.65 -38.49
C GLU A 78 -22.37 22.53 -39.48
N GLY A 79 -23.47 21.82 -39.25
CA GLY A 79 -23.91 20.70 -40.10
C GLY A 79 -23.07 19.43 -39.99
N ARG A 80 -22.18 19.33 -38.98
CA ARG A 80 -21.24 18.22 -38.75
C ARG A 80 -21.76 17.15 -37.77
N LYS A 81 -23.09 17.00 -37.65
CA LYS A 81 -23.72 16.07 -36.71
C LYS A 81 -23.20 14.63 -36.83
N ALA A 82 -23.06 14.12 -38.05
CA ALA A 82 -22.61 12.75 -38.29
C ALA A 82 -21.15 12.52 -37.85
N GLU A 83 -20.27 13.51 -38.06
CA GLU A 83 -18.87 13.45 -37.61
C GLU A 83 -18.79 13.48 -36.07
N TYR A 84 -19.55 14.38 -35.44
CA TYR A 84 -19.64 14.46 -33.99
C TYR A 84 -20.17 13.14 -33.38
N GLU A 85 -21.22 12.55 -33.94
CA GLU A 85 -21.74 11.26 -33.45
C GLU A 85 -20.70 10.12 -33.59
N ALA A 86 -19.96 10.09 -34.69
CA ALA A 86 -18.89 9.11 -34.89
C ALA A 86 -17.73 9.31 -33.89
N GLU A 87 -17.32 10.56 -33.64
CA GLU A 87 -16.29 10.91 -32.66
C GLU A 87 -16.74 10.55 -31.24
N GLN A 88 -17.99 10.85 -30.87
CA GLN A 88 -18.55 10.51 -29.57
C GLN A 88 -18.63 8.99 -29.38
N GLN A 89 -18.96 8.22 -30.41
CA GLN A 89 -18.90 6.76 -30.33
C GLN A 89 -17.46 6.26 -30.14
N ALA A 90 -16.52 6.76 -30.92
CA ALA A 90 -15.11 6.39 -30.78
C ALA A 90 -14.57 6.74 -29.38
N ARG A 91 -14.96 7.89 -28.83
CA ARG A 91 -14.61 8.32 -27.48
C ARG A 91 -15.21 7.42 -26.41
N ARG A 92 -16.51 7.09 -26.49
CA ARG A 92 -17.17 6.16 -25.56
C ARG A 92 -16.52 4.79 -25.55
N VAL A 93 -16.15 4.25 -26.72
CA VAL A 93 -15.46 2.96 -26.81
C VAL A 93 -14.08 3.02 -26.13
N LYS A 94 -13.32 4.10 -26.35
CA LYS A 94 -12.02 4.31 -25.69
C LYS A 94 -12.17 4.45 -24.17
N GLU A 95 -13.10 5.29 -23.72
CA GLU A 95 -13.37 5.51 -22.30
C GLU A 95 -13.85 4.23 -21.60
N ALA A 96 -14.71 3.44 -22.24
CA ALA A 96 -15.15 2.14 -21.71
C ALA A 96 -14.00 1.14 -21.62
N ALA A 97 -13.11 1.10 -22.62
CA ALA A 97 -11.93 0.23 -22.59
C ALA A 97 -10.94 0.64 -21.48
N LEU A 98 -10.71 1.94 -21.30
CA LEU A 98 -9.87 2.48 -20.23
C LEU A 98 -10.49 2.23 -18.85
N ALA A 99 -11.79 2.47 -18.68
CA ALA A 99 -12.49 2.21 -17.42
C ALA A 99 -12.37 0.72 -17.02
N ALA A 100 -12.59 -0.20 -17.96
CA ALA A 100 -12.44 -1.63 -17.70
C ALA A 100 -10.99 -2.04 -17.38
N ALA A 101 -9.98 -1.36 -17.93
CA ALA A 101 -8.58 -1.58 -17.59
C ALA A 101 -8.27 -1.06 -16.17
N ASN A 102 -8.69 0.16 -15.86
CA ASN A 102 -8.49 0.78 -14.55
C ASN A 102 -9.17 -0.01 -13.44
N GLU A 103 -10.40 -0.49 -13.67
CA GLU A 103 -11.11 -1.36 -12.73
C GLU A 103 -10.32 -2.64 -12.42
N ARG A 104 -9.70 -3.27 -13.43
CA ARG A 104 -8.86 -4.46 -13.23
C ARG A 104 -7.60 -4.14 -12.43
N ILE A 105 -6.98 -2.98 -12.66
CA ILE A 105 -5.80 -2.51 -11.93
C ILE A 105 -6.19 -2.30 -10.46
N ALA A 106 -7.25 -1.53 -10.19
CA ALA A 106 -7.73 -1.27 -8.84
C ALA A 106 -8.12 -2.56 -8.10
N LEU A 107 -8.79 -3.51 -8.79
CA LEU A 107 -9.10 -4.83 -8.25
C LEU A 107 -7.86 -5.67 -7.93
N ALA A 108 -6.83 -5.61 -8.77
CA ALA A 108 -5.59 -6.35 -8.56
C ALA A 108 -4.83 -5.79 -7.36
N GLU A 109 -4.72 -4.46 -7.27
CA GLU A 109 -4.06 -3.78 -6.16
C GLU A 109 -4.81 -4.01 -4.84
N LEU A 110 -6.15 -3.92 -4.86
CA LEU A 110 -6.98 -4.19 -3.69
C LEU A 110 -6.78 -5.61 -3.16
N ARG A 111 -6.75 -6.61 -4.05
CA ARG A 111 -6.47 -8.01 -3.65
C ARG A 111 -5.03 -8.19 -3.16
N ALA A 112 -4.08 -7.48 -3.74
CA ALA A 112 -2.68 -7.52 -3.32
C ALA A 112 -2.51 -6.95 -1.90
N ALA A 113 -3.07 -5.77 -1.64
CA ALA A 113 -3.05 -5.12 -0.33
C ALA A 113 -3.84 -5.91 0.73
N ALA A 114 -4.93 -6.59 0.35
CA ALA A 114 -5.71 -7.42 1.25
C ALA A 114 -4.98 -8.70 1.68
N LYS A 115 -3.95 -9.13 0.95
CA LYS A 115 -3.21 -10.36 1.23
C LYS A 115 -2.53 -10.28 2.60
N GLY A 116 -2.88 -11.22 3.49
CA GLY A 116 -2.34 -11.28 4.85
C GLY A 116 -3.04 -10.36 5.84
N LYS A 117 -3.89 -9.44 5.38
CA LYS A 117 -4.80 -8.64 6.22
C LYS A 117 -6.18 -9.29 6.35
N LEU A 118 -6.71 -9.84 5.25
CA LEU A 118 -7.97 -10.58 5.20
C LEU A 118 -7.74 -12.09 5.12
N SER A 119 -8.69 -12.87 5.66
CA SER A 119 -8.72 -14.33 5.54
C SER A 119 -8.87 -14.78 4.09
N ASP A 120 -9.75 -14.12 3.32
CA ASP A 120 -9.83 -14.26 1.86
C ASP A 120 -9.61 -12.88 1.20
N PRO A 121 -8.55 -12.72 0.38
CA PRO A 121 -8.32 -11.49 -0.38
C PRO A 121 -9.46 -11.13 -1.35
N ALA A 122 -10.27 -12.10 -1.79
CA ALA A 122 -11.41 -11.86 -2.68
C ALA A 122 -12.56 -11.11 -1.99
N ASP A 123 -12.68 -11.22 -0.66
CA ASP A 123 -13.71 -10.52 0.11
C ASP A 123 -13.57 -9.00 0.01
N ALA A 124 -12.35 -8.49 -0.17
CA ALA A 124 -12.10 -7.06 -0.34
C ALA A 124 -12.93 -6.48 -1.50
N ALA A 125 -12.96 -7.14 -2.65
CA ALA A 125 -13.73 -6.70 -3.82
C ALA A 125 -15.26 -6.79 -3.63
N THR A 126 -15.72 -7.52 -2.61
CA THR A 126 -17.15 -7.65 -2.29
C THR A 126 -17.62 -6.54 -1.36
N PHE A 127 -16.76 -6.09 -0.44
CA PHE A 127 -17.12 -5.12 0.61
C PHE A 127 -16.58 -3.70 0.38
N ILE A 128 -15.61 -3.52 -0.51
CA ILE A 128 -15.04 -2.23 -0.88
C ILE A 128 -15.47 -1.91 -2.31
N ASP A 129 -16.01 -0.70 -2.48
CA ASP A 129 -16.38 -0.19 -3.80
C ASP A 129 -15.11 0.24 -4.56
N VAL A 130 -14.75 -0.53 -5.57
CA VAL A 130 -13.55 -0.32 -6.40
C VAL A 130 -13.61 1.02 -7.13
N THR A 131 -14.80 1.56 -7.38
CA THR A 131 -14.95 2.86 -8.06
C THR A 131 -14.47 4.04 -7.22
N GLN A 132 -14.28 3.84 -5.91
CA GLN A 132 -13.69 4.84 -5.01
C GLN A 132 -12.17 4.93 -5.18
N ILE A 133 -11.54 3.89 -5.73
CA ILE A 133 -10.09 3.81 -5.93
C ILE A 133 -9.77 4.45 -7.29
N GLU A 134 -9.24 5.66 -7.25
CA GLU A 134 -8.79 6.36 -8.45
C GLU A 134 -7.46 5.76 -8.94
N VAL A 135 -7.39 5.46 -10.23
CA VAL A 135 -6.18 5.01 -10.92
C VAL A 135 -5.64 6.17 -11.75
N ALA A 136 -4.38 6.54 -11.54
CA ALA A 136 -3.71 7.60 -12.30
C ALA A 136 -3.43 7.16 -13.75
N GLU A 137 -3.06 8.12 -14.61
CA GLU A 137 -2.79 7.87 -16.04
C GLU A 137 -1.62 6.89 -16.28
N ASP A 138 -0.67 6.81 -15.34
CA ASP A 138 0.45 5.87 -15.35
C ASP A 138 0.10 4.48 -14.78
N GLY A 139 -1.14 4.29 -14.33
CA GLY A 139 -1.60 3.07 -13.68
C GLY A 139 -1.29 3.01 -12.18
N ALA A 140 -0.77 4.08 -11.57
CA ALA A 140 -0.53 4.12 -10.14
C ALA A 140 -1.83 4.22 -9.35
N VAL A 141 -1.86 3.56 -8.19
CA VAL A 141 -2.96 3.56 -7.24
C VAL A 141 -2.44 4.09 -5.91
N ASP A 142 -3.25 4.86 -5.19
CA ASP A 142 -2.92 5.31 -3.84
C ASP A 142 -3.01 4.12 -2.85
N THR A 143 -1.86 3.50 -2.60
CA THR A 143 -1.73 2.35 -1.71
C THR A 143 -2.11 2.68 -0.26
N THR A 144 -1.89 3.93 0.17
CA THR A 144 -2.20 4.37 1.55
C THR A 144 -3.70 4.45 1.77
N MET A 145 -4.43 4.93 0.76
CA MET A 145 -5.88 4.95 0.76
C MET A 145 -6.46 3.53 0.70
N VAL A 146 -5.90 2.65 -0.13
CA VAL A 146 -6.32 1.23 -0.21
C VAL A 146 -6.11 0.54 1.13
N ASP A 147 -4.96 0.73 1.78
CA ASP A 147 -4.70 0.19 3.10
C ASP A 147 -5.68 0.68 4.16
N ALA A 148 -5.99 1.99 4.14
CA ALA A 148 -6.97 2.56 5.06
C ALA A 148 -8.39 1.99 4.85
N LEU A 149 -8.79 1.73 3.60
CA LEU A 149 -10.08 1.08 3.30
C LEU A 149 -10.14 -0.35 3.83
N ILE A 150 -9.04 -1.11 3.72
CA ILE A 150 -8.95 -2.47 4.24
C ILE A 150 -8.96 -2.47 5.77
N ASP A 151 -8.23 -1.56 6.41
CA ASP A 151 -8.19 -1.46 7.87
C ASP A 151 -9.55 -1.03 8.46
N ASP A 152 -10.28 -0.12 7.78
CA ASP A 152 -11.66 0.23 8.10
C ASP A 152 -12.61 -0.95 7.90
N LEU A 153 -12.45 -1.73 6.82
CA LEU A 153 -13.22 -2.94 6.58
C LEU A 153 -13.02 -3.95 7.72
N ILE A 154 -11.79 -4.19 8.15
CA ILE A 154 -11.46 -5.09 9.26
C ILE A 154 -12.09 -4.57 10.56
N SER A 155 -12.02 -3.26 10.81
CA SER A 155 -12.61 -2.65 12.00
C SER A 155 -14.13 -2.84 12.05
N ARG A 156 -14.82 -2.72 10.90
CA ARG A 156 -16.27 -2.94 10.79
C ARG A 156 -16.65 -4.43 10.76
N LYS A 157 -15.78 -5.28 10.23
CA LYS A 157 -16.01 -6.73 10.05
C LYS A 157 -14.81 -7.54 10.53
N PRO A 158 -14.62 -7.66 11.86
CA PRO A 158 -13.43 -8.30 12.42
C PRO A 158 -13.28 -9.78 12.02
N TYR A 159 -14.39 -10.45 11.72
CA TYR A 159 -14.41 -11.84 11.28
C TYR A 159 -13.77 -12.07 9.91
N LEU A 160 -13.56 -11.01 9.12
CA LEU A 160 -12.86 -11.08 7.83
C LEU A 160 -11.35 -11.01 7.99
N ALA A 161 -10.84 -10.54 9.12
CA ALA A 161 -9.41 -10.40 9.35
C ALA A 161 -8.72 -11.77 9.25
N ALA A 162 -7.51 -11.78 8.69
CA ALA A 162 -6.68 -12.97 8.69
C ALA A 162 -6.41 -13.37 10.15
N GLN A 163 -6.73 -14.61 10.52
CA GLN A 163 -6.26 -15.13 11.79
C GLN A 163 -4.73 -15.25 11.72
N SER A 164 -4.02 -14.43 12.49
CA SER A 164 -2.58 -14.49 12.64
C SER A 164 -2.20 -15.75 13.45
N GLY A 165 -2.34 -16.90 12.83
CA GLY A 165 -1.96 -18.18 13.38
C GLY A 165 -1.35 -18.99 12.26
N GLN A 166 -0.04 -19.24 12.35
CA GLN A 166 0.62 -20.17 11.45
C GLN A 166 -0.16 -21.49 11.44
N VAL A 167 -0.83 -21.81 10.34
CA VAL A 167 -1.09 -23.22 10.04
C VAL A 167 0.26 -23.80 9.63
N LYS A 168 1.08 -24.11 10.64
CA LYS A 168 2.26 -24.98 10.53
C LYS A 168 1.79 -26.43 10.33
N GLY A 169 0.97 -26.65 9.31
CA GLY A 169 0.76 -27.97 8.75
C GLY A 169 1.70 -28.09 7.57
N SER A 170 2.94 -28.54 7.81
CA SER A 170 3.75 -29.05 6.71
C SER A 170 2.92 -30.12 6.00
N ALA A 171 2.83 -30.07 4.68
CA ALA A 171 2.21 -31.12 3.85
C ALA A 171 2.96 -32.48 3.94
N ASP A 172 3.94 -32.60 4.84
CA ASP A 172 4.66 -33.82 5.22
C ASP A 172 4.35 -34.25 6.67
N GLY A 173 3.28 -33.72 7.28
CA GLY A 173 2.84 -34.04 8.63
C GLY A 173 2.17 -35.41 8.74
N GLY A 174 2.85 -36.48 8.32
CA GLY A 174 2.48 -37.84 8.69
C GLY A 174 2.40 -37.94 10.22
N ALA A 175 1.31 -38.53 10.72
CA ALA A 175 0.98 -38.63 12.14
C ALA A 175 2.18 -39.11 12.98
N ARG A 176 2.93 -38.18 13.57
CA ARG A 176 3.94 -38.54 14.58
C ARG A 176 3.19 -38.69 15.88
N ASN A 177 2.83 -39.94 16.16
CA ASN A 177 2.43 -40.40 17.48
C ASN A 177 3.37 -39.76 18.52
N GLY A 178 2.78 -39.22 19.58
CA GLY A 178 3.45 -38.32 20.53
C GLY A 178 4.79 -38.84 21.02
N SER A 179 5.66 -37.89 21.39
CA SER A 179 7.01 -37.96 22.00
C SER A 179 7.38 -39.20 22.85
N THR A 180 7.25 -40.42 22.35
CA THR A 180 7.79 -41.62 22.99
C THR A 180 9.20 -41.85 22.46
N PRO A 181 10.20 -41.93 23.33
CA PRO A 181 11.57 -42.18 22.89
C PRO A 181 11.67 -43.55 22.21
N ARG A 182 12.51 -43.63 21.17
CA ARG A 182 12.72 -44.84 20.36
C ARG A 182 13.09 -46.02 21.26
N GLN A 183 12.28 -47.08 21.22
CA GLN A 183 12.51 -48.30 21.98
C GLN A 183 13.65 -49.12 21.35
N LEU A 184 14.48 -49.76 22.17
CA LEU A 184 15.50 -50.71 21.70
C LEU A 184 14.82 -51.99 21.21
N THR A 185 15.40 -52.57 20.17
CA THR A 185 14.98 -53.86 19.59
C THR A 185 15.73 -55.03 20.22
N HIS A 186 15.19 -56.25 20.05
CA HIS A 186 15.78 -57.47 20.62
C HIS A 186 17.23 -57.71 20.12
N ASP A 187 17.50 -57.41 18.84
CA ASP A 187 18.81 -57.59 18.24
C ASP A 187 19.84 -56.58 18.77
N GLU A 188 19.43 -55.32 18.98
CA GLU A 188 20.28 -54.29 19.60
C GLU A 188 20.65 -54.66 21.05
N VAL A 189 19.68 -55.19 21.83
CA VAL A 189 19.96 -55.66 23.20
C VAL A 189 20.88 -56.88 23.20
N ARG A 190 20.69 -57.83 22.28
CA ARG A 190 21.55 -58.99 22.13
C ARG A 190 22.98 -58.58 21.76
N GLN A 191 23.14 -57.61 20.88
CA GLN A 191 24.45 -57.10 20.50
C GLN A 191 25.15 -56.41 21.67
N LEU A 192 24.45 -55.54 22.42
CA LEU A 192 25.00 -54.91 23.63
C LEU A 192 25.40 -55.93 24.69
N ALA A 193 24.63 -57.03 24.84
CA ALA A 193 24.97 -58.12 25.74
C ALA A 193 26.20 -58.91 25.26
N ALA A 194 26.35 -59.14 23.95
CA ALA A 194 27.51 -59.80 23.37
C ALA A 194 28.79 -58.94 23.50
N GLU A 195 28.64 -57.61 23.47
CA GLU A 195 29.71 -56.64 23.70
C GLU A 195 30.03 -56.42 25.20
N GLY A 196 29.32 -57.11 26.12
CA GLY A 196 29.52 -56.98 27.56
C GLY A 196 29.00 -55.67 28.17
N LYS A 197 28.23 -54.87 27.42
CA LYS A 197 27.70 -53.56 27.82
C LYS A 197 26.42 -53.68 28.66
N HIS A 198 26.48 -54.45 29.74
CA HIS A 198 25.32 -54.70 30.58
C HIS A 198 24.79 -53.44 31.28
N GLN A 199 25.66 -52.47 31.57
CA GLN A 199 25.26 -51.19 32.20
C GLN A 199 24.35 -50.36 31.29
N GLU A 200 24.63 -50.32 29.98
CA GLU A 200 23.81 -49.57 29.02
C GLU A 200 22.39 -50.17 28.88
N ILE A 201 22.27 -51.50 29.01
CA ILE A 201 20.98 -52.20 29.01
C ILE A 201 20.18 -51.84 30.27
N LEU A 202 20.83 -51.74 31.44
CA LEU A 202 20.18 -51.34 32.69
C LEU A 202 19.73 -49.87 32.64
N ASP A 203 20.55 -48.98 32.09
CA ASP A 203 20.20 -47.58 31.89
C ASP A 203 19.02 -47.43 30.91
N ALA A 204 19.02 -48.21 29.83
CA ALA A 204 17.91 -48.25 28.88
C ALA A 204 16.61 -48.74 29.54
N LYS A 205 16.69 -49.70 30.46
CA LYS A 205 15.56 -50.13 31.29
C LYS A 205 15.03 -49.01 32.17
N GLN A 206 15.92 -48.28 32.86
CA GLN A 206 15.55 -47.16 33.74
C GLN A 206 14.90 -46.00 32.96
N ARG A 207 15.35 -45.76 31.73
CA ARG A 207 14.82 -44.73 30.83
C ARG A 207 13.52 -45.15 30.11
N GLY A 208 13.02 -46.36 30.36
CA GLY A 208 11.81 -46.86 29.71
C GLY A 208 11.96 -47.06 28.19
N LEU A 209 13.18 -47.39 27.73
CA LEU A 209 13.50 -47.65 26.32
C LEU A 209 13.33 -49.14 25.96
N LEU A 210 12.99 -50.00 26.92
CA LEU A 210 12.82 -51.44 26.74
C LEU A 210 11.38 -51.90 26.95
N ASN A 211 10.41 -50.98 26.99
CA ASN A 211 9.03 -51.28 27.31
C ASN A 211 8.42 -52.30 26.34
N ASN A 212 8.78 -52.26 25.06
CA ASN A 212 8.31 -53.21 24.04
C ASN A 212 8.88 -54.63 24.19
N LEU A 213 9.94 -54.82 24.96
CA LEU A 213 10.60 -56.11 25.17
C LEU A 213 10.29 -56.71 26.55
N LEU A 214 9.65 -55.95 27.43
CA LEU A 214 9.31 -56.32 28.81
C LEU A 214 7.80 -56.55 29.01
N THR A 215 6.99 -56.38 27.95
CA THR A 215 5.60 -56.83 27.88
C THR A 215 5.51 -58.33 27.67
#